data_AF-A0A3D4G2C9-F1
#
_entry.id   AF-A0A3D4G2C9-F1
#
_cell.length_a   1.000
_cell.length_b   1.000
_cell.length_c   1.000
_cell.angle_alpha   90.00
_cell.angle_beta   90.00
_cell.angle_gamma   90.00
#
_symmetry.space_group_name_H-M   'P 1'
#
loop_
_entity.id
_entity.type
_entity.pdbx_description
1 polymer ?
#
loop_
_entity_poly.entity_id
_entity_poly.type
_entity_poly.pdbx_seq_one_letter_code
_entity_poly.pdbx_strand_id
1 'polypeptide(L)'
;MTCLGLRSSQSSSGSGFRWEQKRGTASPPSRTTGNAADRDGTVRIQKFLSRAGVSSRRAAEGLIREGQVRVNGMVVTTLGARVDPDL
;
A
#
# COMPACT_ATOMS: atom_id res chain seq x y z
N MET A 1 35.94 -9.28 -52.73
CA MET A 1 35.51 -7.89 -52.96
C MET A 1 34.00 -7.84 -52.69
N THR A 2 33.62 -7.69 -51.42
CA THR A 2 32.97 -6.46 -50.90
C THR A 2 31.53 -6.34 -51.45
N CYS A 3 30.54 -6.95 -50.79
CA CYS A 3 29.72 -6.36 -49.72
C CYS A 3 28.70 -5.30 -50.17
N LEU A 4 27.46 -5.50 -49.69
CA LEU A 4 26.46 -4.54 -49.21
C LEU A 4 25.29 -4.11 -50.12
N GLY A 5 24.08 -4.47 -49.64
CA GLY A 5 22.76 -3.95 -50.03
C GLY A 5 21.65 -4.91 -49.56
N LEU A 6 21.34 -5.06 -48.25
CA LEU A 6 20.30 -4.33 -47.50
C LEU A 6 18.96 -4.24 -48.30
N ARG A 7 17.79 -4.72 -47.84
CA ARG A 7 17.18 -4.64 -46.51
C ARG A 7 15.88 -5.49 -46.43
N SER A 8 15.63 -6.07 -45.24
CA SER A 8 14.32 -6.27 -44.55
C SER A 8 13.24 -7.13 -45.26
N SER A 9 13.08 -8.44 -45.06
CA SER A 9 12.91 -9.23 -43.82
C SER A 9 11.96 -8.61 -42.79
N GLN A 10 10.66 -8.79 -43.00
CA GLN A 10 9.64 -8.57 -41.97
C GLN A 10 9.57 -9.81 -41.09
N SER A 11 10.21 -9.71 -39.93
CA SER A 11 10.12 -10.64 -38.82
C SER A 11 8.82 -10.35 -38.04
N SER A 12 7.78 -11.12 -38.29
CA SER A 12 6.57 -11.16 -37.46
C SER A 12 6.79 -12.12 -36.28
N SER A 13 7.61 -11.66 -35.33
CA SER A 13 7.82 -12.31 -34.03
C SER A 13 7.00 -11.55 -32.98
N GLY A 14 6.06 -12.22 -32.30
CA GLY A 14 5.34 -11.54 -31.23
C GLY A 14 4.09 -12.26 -30.72
N SER A 15 4.30 -13.49 -30.24
CA SER A 15 3.59 -14.11 -29.11
C SER A 15 2.36 -13.37 -28.57
N GLY A 16 1.18 -13.89 -28.92
CA GLY A 16 -0.06 -13.55 -28.23
C GLY A 16 0.03 -14.00 -26.76
N PHE A 17 0.12 -13.04 -25.85
CA PHE A 17 -0.22 -13.24 -24.44
C PHE A 17 -1.74 -13.38 -24.33
N ARG A 18 -2.25 -14.54 -24.78
CA ARG A 18 -3.58 -15.03 -24.45
C ARG A 18 -3.54 -15.39 -22.97
N TRP A 19 -4.17 -14.55 -22.16
CA TRP A 19 -4.53 -14.84 -20.78
C TRP A 19 -5.43 -16.08 -20.78
N GLU A 20 -4.78 -17.24 -20.77
CA GLU A 20 -5.36 -18.57 -20.67
C GLU A 20 -6.04 -18.68 -19.31
N GLN A 21 -7.37 -18.76 -19.40
CA GLN A 21 -8.31 -18.93 -18.31
C GLN A 21 -8.14 -20.32 -17.69
N LYS A 22 -7.08 -20.50 -16.91
CA LYS A 22 -6.93 -21.67 -16.03
C LYS A 22 -7.91 -21.50 -14.86
N ARG A 23 -9.10 -22.07 -15.07
CA ARG A 23 -10.05 -22.51 -14.06
C ARG A 23 -9.34 -23.44 -13.07
N GLY A 24 -8.71 -22.87 -12.07
CA GLY A 24 -8.50 -23.52 -10.78
C GLY A 24 -9.60 -23.03 -9.86
N THR A 25 -10.31 -23.94 -9.21
CA THR A 25 -11.19 -23.65 -8.07
C THR A 25 -10.34 -23.09 -6.93
N ALA A 26 -9.99 -21.82 -7.02
CA ALA A 26 -9.50 -21.05 -5.89
C ALA A 26 -10.71 -20.87 -4.98
N SER A 27 -10.71 -21.60 -3.86
CA SER A 27 -11.49 -21.17 -2.69
C SER A 27 -11.28 -19.66 -2.54
N PRO A 28 -12.35 -18.84 -2.41
CA PRO A 28 -12.15 -17.43 -2.15
C PRO A 28 -11.30 -17.34 -0.88
N PRO A 29 -10.15 -16.64 -0.86
CA PRO A 29 -9.46 -16.40 0.38
C PRO A 29 -10.48 -15.71 1.28
N SER A 30 -10.79 -16.34 2.41
CA SER A 30 -11.62 -15.74 3.45
C SER A 30 -11.04 -14.35 3.69
N ARG A 31 -11.83 -13.31 3.37
CA ARG A 31 -11.45 -11.92 3.59
C ARG A 31 -11.51 -11.61 5.08
N THR A 32 -10.68 -12.29 5.86
CA THR A 32 -10.28 -11.81 7.18
C THR A 32 -9.10 -10.87 6.96
N THR A 33 -9.33 -9.75 6.27
CA THR A 33 -8.43 -8.60 6.34
C THR A 33 -8.73 -7.82 7.61
N GLY A 34 -8.82 -8.54 8.74
CA GLY A 34 -8.73 -7.94 10.05
C GLY A 34 -7.26 -7.56 10.22
N ASN A 35 -7.01 -6.26 10.30
CA ASN A 35 -5.68 -5.70 10.49
C ASN A 35 -5.07 -6.42 11.72
N ALA A 36 -4.03 -7.24 11.54
CA ALA A 36 -3.53 -8.06 12.65
C ALA A 36 -3.03 -7.22 13.85
N ALA A 37 -2.77 -5.92 13.65
CA ALA A 37 -2.46 -4.97 14.71
C ALA A 37 -3.68 -4.53 15.55
N ASP A 38 -4.90 -4.76 15.05
CA ASP A 38 -6.17 -4.44 15.72
C ASP A 38 -6.48 -5.42 16.86
N ARG A 39 -5.83 -6.60 16.91
CA ARG A 39 -5.99 -7.57 18.00
C ARG A 39 -5.53 -7.03 19.36
N ASP A 40 -4.62 -6.07 19.34
CA ASP A 40 -4.15 -5.37 20.53
C ASP A 40 -5.10 -4.23 20.94
N GLY A 41 -6.21 -4.01 20.22
CA GLY A 41 -7.07 -2.82 20.36
C GLY A 41 -6.42 -1.53 19.81
N THR A 42 -5.10 -1.52 19.63
CA THR A 42 -4.34 -0.35 19.24
C THR A 42 -4.25 -0.17 17.71
N VAL A 43 -4.50 1.04 17.23
CA VAL A 43 -4.39 1.45 15.82
C VAL A 43 -3.19 2.38 15.65
N ARG A 44 -2.44 2.26 14.54
CA ARG A 44 -1.37 3.23 14.23
C ARG A 44 -1.93 4.64 14.12
N ILE A 45 -1.26 5.60 14.76
CA ILE A 45 -1.70 7.00 14.81
C ILE A 45 -1.91 7.61 13.41
N GLN A 46 -1.06 7.29 12.41
CA GLN A 46 -1.24 7.83 11.06
C GLN A 46 -2.51 7.30 10.39
N LYS A 47 -2.86 6.03 10.66
CA LYS A 47 -4.09 5.40 10.17
C LYS A 47 -5.31 5.98 10.90
N PHE A 48 -5.19 6.21 12.20
CA PHE A 48 -6.24 6.82 13.01
C PHE A 48 -6.53 8.26 12.57
N LEU A 49 -5.51 9.12 12.47
CA LEU A 49 -5.64 10.51 12.03
C LEU A 49 -6.24 10.64 10.62
N SER A 50 -5.85 9.76 9.69
CA SER A 50 -6.46 9.72 8.36
C SER A 50 -7.90 9.25 8.35
N ARG A 51 -8.29 8.33 9.25
CA ARG A 51 -9.68 7.90 9.41
C ARG A 51 -10.54 8.98 10.08
N ALA A 52 -9.98 9.70 11.04
CA ALA A 52 -10.63 10.81 11.73
C ALA A 52 -10.72 12.08 10.86
N GLY A 53 -10.10 12.09 9.67
CA GLY A 53 -10.12 13.24 8.77
C GLY A 53 -9.22 14.41 9.20
N VAL A 54 -8.42 14.24 10.25
CA VAL A 54 -7.52 15.28 10.78
C VAL A 54 -6.41 15.59 9.77
N SER A 55 -5.83 14.56 9.16
CA SER A 55 -4.77 14.75 8.17
C SER A 55 -4.60 13.53 7.26
N SER A 56 -4.01 13.75 6.07
CA SER A 56 -3.56 12.65 5.21
C SER A 56 -2.40 11.86 5.86
N ARG A 57 -2.13 10.63 5.41
CA ARG A 57 -1.07 9.76 5.97
C ARG A 57 0.31 10.43 6.01
N ARG A 58 0.64 11.21 4.96
CA ARG A 58 1.91 11.94 4.85
C ARG A 58 1.94 13.17 5.74
N ALA A 59 0.84 13.92 5.79
CA ALA A 59 0.70 15.08 6.68
C ALA A 59 0.76 14.67 8.16
N ALA A 60 0.21 13.49 8.50
CA ALA A 60 0.24 12.95 9.86
C ALA A 60 1.68 12.81 10.39
N GLU A 61 2.62 12.34 9.56
CA GLU A 61 4.03 12.23 9.97
C GLU A 61 4.69 13.59 10.23
N GLY A 62 4.32 14.62 9.45
CA GLY A 62 4.78 15.99 9.67
C GLY A 62 4.27 16.53 11.01
N LEU A 63 2.96 16.44 11.24
CA LEU A 63 2.31 16.90 12.46
C LEU A 63 2.86 16.20 13.72
N ILE A 64 3.19 14.91 13.61
CA ILE A 64 3.82 14.15 14.70
C ILE A 64 5.23 14.67 14.97
N ARG A 65 6.06 14.86 13.93
CA ARG A 65 7.43 15.42 14.12
C ARG A 65 7.41 16.81 14.73
N GLU A 66 6.44 17.62 14.34
CA GLU A 66 6.23 18.97 14.86
C GLU A 66 5.64 18.98 16.28
N GLY A 67 5.19 17.83 16.80
CA GLY A 67 4.54 17.72 18.11
C GLY A 67 3.16 18.38 18.17
N GLN A 68 2.51 18.54 17.02
CA GLN A 68 1.16 19.12 16.93
C GLN A 68 0.05 18.10 17.22
N VAL A 69 0.41 16.82 17.34
CA VAL A 69 -0.55 15.74 17.63
C VAL A 69 -0.54 15.40 19.12
N ARG A 70 -1.71 15.55 19.75
CA ARG A 70 -1.97 15.08 21.12
C ARG A 70 -2.94 13.91 21.08
N VAL A 71 -2.60 12.83 21.78
CA VAL A 71 -3.47 11.66 21.97
C VAL A 71 -3.59 11.44 23.47
N ASN A 72 -4.81 11.36 23.99
CA ASN A 72 -5.08 11.18 25.42
C ASN A 72 -4.35 12.22 26.30
N GLY A 73 -4.20 13.45 25.80
CA GLY A 73 -3.50 14.54 26.47
C GLY A 73 -1.96 14.52 26.38
N MET A 74 -1.36 13.46 25.82
CA MET A 74 0.09 13.35 25.64
C MET A 74 0.50 13.78 24.23
N VAL A 75 1.54 14.61 24.14
CA VAL A 75 2.11 15.03 22.84
C VAL A 75 2.94 13.86 22.30
N VAL A 76 2.57 13.37 21.12
CA VAL A 76 3.25 12.24 20.47
C VAL A 76 4.16 12.77 19.39
N THR A 77 5.48 12.58 19.56
CA THR A 77 6.50 12.93 18.57
C THR A 77 7.17 11.72 17.91
N THR A 78 6.90 10.52 18.42
CA THR A 78 7.47 9.27 17.91
C THR A 78 6.69 8.74 16.71
N LEU A 79 7.39 8.52 15.60
CA LEU A 79 6.82 7.88 14.41
C LEU A 79 6.51 6.41 14.70
N GLY A 80 5.30 5.97 14.35
CA GLY A 80 4.86 4.59 14.60
C GLY A 80 4.17 4.37 15.94
N ALA A 81 3.91 5.44 16.71
CA ALA A 81 3.02 5.40 17.86
C ALA A 81 1.67 4.77 17.51
N ARG A 82 1.13 3.99 18.45
CA ARG A 82 -0.19 3.38 18.36
C ARG A 82 -1.12 4.05 19.36
N VAL A 83 -2.39 4.08 19.04
CA VAL A 83 -3.46 4.74 19.78
C VAL A 83 -4.64 3.80 19.87
N ASP A 84 -5.28 3.72 21.02
CA ASP A 84 -6.52 2.98 21.17
C ASP A 84 -7.68 3.86 20.64
N PRO A 85 -8.43 3.41 19.63
CA PRO A 85 -9.56 4.15 19.08
C PRO A 85 -10.83 4.06 19.94
N ASP A 86 -10.82 3.22 20.98
CA ASP A 86 -11.97 2.90 21.85
C ASP A 86 -11.86 3.55 23.25
N LEU A 87 -10.74 4.23 23.54
CA LEU A 87 -10.53 5.00 24.78
C LEU A 87 -11.28 6.34 24.80
#